data_AF-A0A191HUK6-F1
#
_entry.id   AF-A0A191HUK6-F1
#
_cell.length_a   1.000
_cell.length_b   1.000
_cell.length_c   1.000
_cell.angle_alpha   90.00
_cell.angle_beta   90.00
_cell.angle_gamma   90.00
#
_symmetry.space_group_name_H-M   'P 1'
#
loop_
_entity.id
_entity.type
_entity.pdbx_description
1 polymer ?
#
loop_
_entity_poly.entity_id
_entity_poly.type
_entity_poly.pdbx_seq_one_letter_code
_entity_poly.pdbx_strand_id
1 'polypeptide(L)'
;MYNHIDLLIIDEAGQVSPEIAACSFGLAKKALIVGDVHQIEPVWGMSSRILDISLANAKVIMDYSQLEDKGLTTNNSNVMKVASNSCYYEKFHQRGLFLSDHRRCYNEIIGYCNDLVYNGQLIPLRGSGVDNSPECLSSWSHMGYFNIETDASSKTGTSRVNKKEAIEIVEWLLYNLPNIKSLS
;
A
#
# COMPACT_ATOMS: atom_id res chain seq x y z
N MET A 1 7.78 -33.62 5.42
CA MET A 1 7.56 -32.72 6.56
C MET A 1 6.63 -31.61 6.06
N TYR A 2 5.36 -31.94 5.83
CA TYR A 2 4.35 -31.01 5.28
C TYR A 2 3.17 -30.96 6.25
N ASN A 3 2.42 -29.85 6.28
CA ASN A 3 1.21 -29.69 7.09
C ASN A 3 1.39 -29.85 8.62
N HIS A 4 2.54 -29.46 9.17
CA HIS A 4 2.73 -29.45 10.63
C HIS A 4 2.17 -28.20 11.29
N ILE A 5 2.06 -27.10 10.54
CA ILE A 5 1.51 -25.83 11.05
C ILE A 5 0.01 -25.81 10.77
N ASP A 6 -0.81 -25.55 11.78
CA ASP A 6 -2.27 -25.49 11.60
C ASP A 6 -2.72 -24.20 10.91
N LEU A 7 -2.08 -23.07 11.23
CA LEU A 7 -2.41 -21.75 10.67
C LEU A 7 -1.14 -20.93 10.43
N LEU A 8 -0.97 -20.46 9.20
CA LEU A 8 -0.01 -19.43 8.81
C LEU A 8 -0.70 -18.06 8.83
N ILE A 9 -0.08 -17.05 9.44
CA ILE A 9 -0.56 -15.67 9.39
C ILE A 9 0.49 -14.82 8.70
N ILE A 10 0.09 -14.05 7.71
CA ILE A 10 0.96 -13.08 7.02
C ILE A 10 0.27 -11.73 7.08
N ASP A 11 0.92 -10.77 7.72
CA ASP A 11 0.52 -9.37 7.73
C ASP A 11 1.28 -8.60 6.65
N GLU A 12 0.72 -7.48 6.18
CA GLU A 12 1.25 -6.68 5.06
C GLU A 12 1.54 -7.51 3.80
N ALA A 13 0.71 -8.52 3.53
CA ALA A 13 0.92 -9.49 2.45
C ALA A 13 0.85 -8.90 1.03
N GLY A 14 0.33 -7.67 0.89
CA GLY A 14 0.40 -6.89 -0.36
C GLY A 14 1.84 -6.52 -0.74
N GLN A 15 2.75 -6.46 0.24
CA GLN A 15 4.17 -6.09 0.07
C GLN A 15 5.10 -7.31 -0.03
N VAL A 16 4.57 -8.53 0.09
CA VAL A 16 5.36 -9.76 0.07
C VAL A 16 5.22 -10.45 -1.29
N SER A 17 6.34 -10.80 -1.92
CA SER A 17 6.31 -11.53 -3.18
C SER A 17 5.97 -13.02 -2.96
N PRO A 18 5.22 -13.67 -3.86
CA PRO A 18 4.78 -15.05 -3.66
C PRO A 18 5.93 -16.04 -3.51
N GLU A 19 7.04 -15.85 -4.23
CA GLU A 19 8.20 -16.74 -4.19
C GLU A 19 8.86 -16.79 -2.81
N ILE A 20 8.84 -15.68 -2.06
CA ILE A 20 9.36 -15.63 -0.69
C ILE A 20 8.45 -16.42 0.26
N ALA A 21 7.13 -16.34 0.07
CA ALA A 21 6.18 -16.98 0.97
C ALA A 21 5.85 -18.44 0.62
N ALA A 22 6.15 -18.90 -0.59
CA ALA A 22 5.73 -20.20 -1.12
C ALA A 22 6.09 -21.38 -0.20
N CYS A 23 7.29 -21.38 0.37
CA CYS A 23 7.73 -22.43 1.28
C CYS A 23 6.87 -22.48 2.56
N SER A 24 6.51 -21.33 3.11
CA SER A 24 5.68 -21.24 4.32
C SER A 24 4.28 -21.77 4.07
N PHE A 25 3.70 -21.51 2.90
CA PHE A 25 2.39 -22.07 2.51
C PHE A 25 2.41 -23.60 2.44
N GLY A 26 3.51 -24.22 1.98
CA GLY A 26 3.62 -25.69 1.94
C GLY A 26 3.67 -26.36 3.32
N LEU A 27 4.00 -25.62 4.38
CA LEU A 27 4.09 -26.13 5.74
C LEU A 27 2.77 -26.05 6.52
N ALA A 28 1.82 -25.23 6.05
CA ALA A 28 0.62 -24.87 6.77
C ALA A 28 -0.66 -25.45 6.14
N LYS A 29 -1.59 -25.88 6.99
CA LYS A 29 -2.90 -26.40 6.57
C LYS A 29 -3.86 -25.29 6.15
N LYS A 30 -3.74 -24.11 6.78
CA LYS A 30 -4.58 -22.93 6.56
C LYS A 30 -3.71 -21.68 6.58
N ALA A 31 -4.18 -20.62 5.92
CA ALA A 31 -3.53 -19.32 5.95
C ALA A 31 -4.55 -18.18 6.18
N LEU A 32 -4.19 -17.22 7.03
CA LEU A 32 -4.85 -15.94 7.19
C LEU A 32 -3.93 -14.86 6.63
N ILE A 33 -4.40 -14.17 5.60
CA ILE A 33 -3.60 -13.20 4.85
C ILE A 33 -4.23 -11.83 5.04
N VAL A 34 -3.45 -10.89 5.56
CA VAL A 34 -3.86 -9.52 5.89
C VAL A 34 -2.96 -8.55 5.13
N GLY A 35 -3.56 -7.50 4.59
CA GLY A 35 -2.84 -6.46 3.86
C GLY A 35 -3.79 -5.65 2.99
N ASP A 36 -3.21 -4.88 2.07
CA ASP A 36 -3.93 -4.09 1.09
C ASP A 36 -3.21 -4.16 -0.26
N VAL A 37 -3.92 -4.57 -1.30
CA VAL A 37 -3.37 -4.69 -2.67
C VAL A 37 -3.17 -3.34 -3.35
N HIS A 38 -3.79 -2.27 -2.86
CA HIS A 38 -3.67 -0.93 -3.41
C HIS A 38 -2.56 -0.11 -2.76
N GLN A 39 -1.90 -0.66 -1.74
CA GLN A 39 -0.72 -0.08 -1.12
C GLN A 39 0.56 -0.52 -1.86
N ILE A 40 1.73 -0.29 -1.25
CA ILE A 40 3.02 -0.51 -1.89
C ILE A 40 3.16 -1.97 -2.33
N GLU A 41 3.55 -2.17 -3.59
CA GLU A 41 3.87 -3.50 -4.14
C GLU A 41 5.28 -3.97 -3.73
N PRO A 42 5.58 -5.28 -3.81
CA PRO A 42 6.92 -5.80 -3.56
C PRO A 42 7.96 -5.16 -4.51
N VAL A 43 9.20 -4.99 -4.03
CA VAL A 43 10.28 -4.44 -4.87
C VAL A 43 10.95 -5.56 -5.65
N TRP A 44 10.89 -5.48 -6.99
CA TRP A 44 11.58 -6.42 -7.88
C TRP A 44 12.86 -5.82 -8.45
N GLY A 45 13.96 -6.59 -8.41
CA GLY A 45 15.26 -6.16 -8.93
C GLY A 45 15.39 -6.20 -10.46
N MET A 46 14.46 -6.83 -11.17
CA MET A 46 14.47 -6.98 -12.62
C MET A 46 13.05 -6.84 -13.19
N SER A 47 12.90 -6.15 -14.32
CA SER A 47 11.63 -6.11 -15.07
C SER A 47 11.42 -7.42 -15.85
N SER A 48 11.07 -8.47 -15.12
CA SER A 48 10.91 -9.83 -15.61
C SER A 48 9.64 -10.06 -16.46
N ARG A 49 8.83 -9.02 -16.69
CA ARG A 49 7.67 -9.07 -17.59
C ARG A 49 7.99 -9.65 -18.96
N ILE A 50 9.13 -9.25 -19.55
CA ILE A 50 9.56 -9.73 -20.87
C ILE A 50 9.88 -11.23 -20.83
N LEU A 51 10.43 -11.71 -19.71
CA LEU A 51 10.75 -13.12 -19.51
C LEU A 51 9.46 -13.95 -19.40
N ASP A 52 8.49 -13.52 -18.59
CA ASP A 52 7.20 -14.22 -18.46
C ASP A 52 6.49 -14.33 -19.81
N ILE A 53 6.42 -13.23 -20.59
CA ILE A 53 5.83 -13.23 -21.93
C ILE A 53 6.57 -14.18 -22.87
N SER A 54 7.91 -14.17 -22.84
CA SER A 54 8.72 -15.03 -23.71
C SER A 54 8.52 -16.51 -23.39
N LEU A 55 8.46 -16.87 -22.10
CA LEU A 55 8.22 -18.24 -21.66
C LEU A 55 6.80 -18.71 -21.97
N ALA A 56 5.80 -17.84 -21.82
CA ALA A 56 4.42 -18.12 -22.20
C ALA A 56 4.29 -18.34 -23.70
N ASN A 57 4.90 -17.49 -24.53
CA ASN A 57 4.91 -17.64 -25.99
C ASN A 57 5.62 -18.92 -26.45
N ALA A 58 6.66 -19.34 -25.72
CA ALA A 58 7.36 -20.61 -25.93
C ALA A 58 6.57 -21.84 -25.41
N LYS A 59 5.38 -21.63 -24.82
CA LYS A 59 4.53 -22.67 -24.20
C LYS A 59 5.24 -23.48 -23.11
N VAL A 60 6.24 -22.89 -22.46
CA VAL A 60 6.97 -23.49 -21.33
C VAL A 60 6.15 -23.34 -20.05
N ILE A 61 5.41 -22.25 -19.95
CA ILE A 61 4.46 -21.94 -18.87
C ILE A 61 3.08 -21.68 -19.47
N MET A 62 2.08 -21.47 -18.61
CA MET A 62 0.74 -21.11 -19.05
C MET A 62 0.70 -19.72 -19.73
N ASP A 63 -0.40 -19.44 -20.44
CA ASP A 63 -0.58 -18.17 -21.12
C ASP A 63 -0.38 -16.99 -20.17
N TYR A 64 0.26 -15.93 -20.66
CA TYR A 64 0.62 -14.77 -19.85
C TYR A 64 -0.61 -14.11 -19.19
N SER A 65 -1.75 -14.02 -19.91
CA SER A 65 -3.00 -13.50 -19.34
C SER A 65 -3.46 -14.31 -18.12
N GLN A 66 -3.35 -15.62 -18.17
CA GLN A 66 -3.70 -16.49 -17.05
C GLN A 66 -2.75 -16.32 -15.86
N LEU A 67 -1.45 -16.06 -16.11
CA LEU A 67 -0.51 -15.74 -15.04
C LEU A 67 -0.85 -14.42 -14.38
N GLU A 68 -1.17 -13.39 -15.18
CA GLU A 68 -1.50 -12.06 -14.69
C GLU A 68 -2.80 -12.07 -13.86
N ASP A 69 -3.82 -12.77 -14.35
CA ASP A 69 -5.09 -13.00 -13.64
C ASP A 69 -4.87 -13.74 -12.32
N LYS A 70 -4.01 -14.75 -12.33
CA LYS A 70 -3.69 -15.54 -11.13
C LYS A 70 -2.72 -14.84 -10.18
N GLY A 71 -2.14 -13.70 -10.58
CA GLY A 71 -1.05 -13.06 -9.84
C GLY A 71 0.16 -13.98 -9.70
N LEU A 72 0.53 -14.74 -10.73
CA LEU A 72 1.69 -15.62 -10.72
C LEU A 72 2.83 -15.09 -11.62
N THR A 73 2.70 -13.86 -12.08
CA THR A 73 3.76 -13.15 -12.79
C THR A 73 4.90 -12.80 -11.85
N THR A 74 6.11 -12.73 -12.39
CA THR A 74 7.33 -12.36 -11.66
C THR A 74 7.41 -10.85 -11.36
N ASN A 75 6.44 -10.08 -11.83
CA ASN A 75 6.25 -8.65 -11.59
C ASN A 75 4.76 -8.36 -11.33
N ASN A 76 4.41 -7.32 -10.56
CA ASN A 76 3.03 -6.95 -10.21
C ASN A 76 2.22 -8.11 -9.57
N SER A 77 2.90 -8.90 -8.74
CA SER A 77 2.30 -9.98 -7.97
C SER A 77 2.66 -9.89 -6.50
N ASN A 78 1.74 -10.25 -5.62
CA ASN A 78 1.98 -10.37 -4.20
C ASN A 78 1.19 -11.54 -3.61
N VAL A 79 1.58 -11.93 -2.40
CA VAL A 79 0.93 -13.02 -1.65
C VAL A 79 -0.57 -12.78 -1.49
N MET A 80 -1.00 -11.54 -1.26
CA MET A 80 -2.41 -11.22 -1.10
C MET A 80 -3.24 -11.49 -2.36
N LYS A 81 -2.71 -11.14 -3.55
CA LYS A 81 -3.35 -11.38 -4.85
C LYS A 81 -3.43 -12.87 -5.18
N VAL A 82 -2.40 -13.65 -4.85
CA VAL A 82 -2.43 -15.12 -5.01
C VAL A 82 -3.42 -15.75 -4.03
N ALA A 83 -3.42 -15.30 -2.78
CA ALA A 83 -4.31 -15.82 -1.74
C ALA A 83 -5.78 -15.48 -2.01
N SER A 84 -6.08 -14.28 -2.52
CA SER A 84 -7.45 -13.86 -2.85
C SER A 84 -8.08 -14.77 -3.91
N ASN A 85 -7.29 -15.29 -4.86
CA ASN A 85 -7.75 -16.27 -5.84
C ASN A 85 -8.24 -17.59 -5.23
N SER A 86 -7.82 -17.92 -4.00
CA SER A 86 -8.25 -19.11 -3.27
C SER A 86 -9.29 -18.80 -2.19
N CYS A 87 -9.66 -17.52 -2.01
CA CYS A 87 -10.64 -17.12 -1.01
C CYS A 87 -12.07 -17.32 -1.52
N TYR A 88 -12.91 -17.92 -0.67
CA TYR A 88 -14.32 -18.15 -0.98
C TYR A 88 -15.19 -16.90 -0.75
N TYR A 89 -14.76 -16.02 0.15
CA TYR A 89 -15.48 -14.79 0.46
C TYR A 89 -15.22 -13.73 -0.59
N GLU A 90 -16.23 -12.92 -0.87
CA GLU A 90 -16.12 -11.76 -1.76
C GLU A 90 -16.90 -10.60 -1.15
N LYS A 91 -16.33 -9.40 -1.22
CA LYS A 91 -16.99 -8.16 -0.83
C LYS A 91 -16.58 -7.07 -1.81
N PHE A 92 -17.56 -6.28 -2.27
CA PHE A 92 -17.34 -5.21 -3.24
C PHE A 92 -16.57 -5.63 -4.51
N HIS A 93 -16.89 -6.81 -5.06
CA HIS A 93 -16.22 -7.39 -6.23
C HIS A 93 -14.73 -7.69 -6.05
N GLN A 94 -14.27 -7.78 -4.79
CA GLN A 94 -12.92 -8.22 -4.45
C GLN A 94 -13.01 -9.46 -3.57
N ARG A 95 -12.24 -10.50 -3.94
CA ARG A 95 -12.13 -11.72 -3.14
C ARG A 95 -11.39 -11.44 -1.84
N GLY A 96 -11.95 -11.89 -0.73
CA GLY A 96 -11.50 -11.57 0.62
C GLY A 96 -12.56 -10.86 1.43
N LEU A 97 -12.16 -10.50 2.65
CA LEU A 97 -12.95 -9.64 3.52
C LEU A 97 -12.43 -8.22 3.41
N PHE A 98 -13.34 -7.25 3.34
CA PHE A 98 -13.00 -5.83 3.32
C PHE A 98 -13.42 -5.16 4.62
N LEU A 99 -12.45 -4.60 5.34
CA LEU A 99 -12.66 -3.83 6.56
C LEU A 99 -12.91 -2.37 6.20
N SER A 100 -14.17 -1.94 6.26
CA SER A 100 -14.58 -0.60 5.86
C SER A 100 -14.26 0.47 6.90
N ASP A 101 -14.26 0.12 8.18
CA ASP A 101 -14.10 1.07 9.28
C ASP A 101 -12.69 1.67 9.34
N HIS A 102 -12.55 2.94 8.98
CA HIS A 102 -11.30 3.67 9.08
C HIS A 102 -11.26 4.56 10.33
N ARG A 103 -10.31 4.27 11.23
CA ARG A 103 -10.21 4.95 12.54
C ARG A 103 -8.94 5.79 12.71
N ARG A 104 -8.01 5.76 11.74
CA ARG A 104 -6.69 6.38 11.88
C ARG A 104 -6.70 7.87 11.56
N CYS A 105 -7.20 8.27 10.39
CA CYS A 105 -7.09 9.65 9.91
C CYS A 105 -8.43 10.39 10.01
N TYR A 106 -8.36 11.72 10.12
CA TYR A 106 -9.56 12.57 10.03
C TYR A 106 -10.22 12.45 8.66
N ASN A 107 -11.52 12.75 8.61
CA ASN A 107 -12.36 12.58 7.42
C ASN A 107 -11.77 13.26 6.18
N GLU A 108 -11.15 14.44 6.34
CA GLU A 108 -10.53 15.22 5.28
C GLU A 108 -9.38 14.48 4.60
N ILE A 109 -8.58 13.74 5.37
CA ILE A 109 -7.42 12.99 4.86
C ILE A 109 -7.88 11.68 4.23
N ILE A 110 -8.70 10.90 4.95
CA ILE A 110 -9.12 9.58 4.43
C ILE A 110 -10.08 9.71 3.25
N GLY A 111 -10.88 10.78 3.20
CA GLY A 111 -11.80 11.06 2.08
C GLY A 111 -11.06 11.06 0.74
N TYR A 112 -9.92 11.74 0.67
CA TYR A 112 -9.09 11.77 -0.54
C TYR A 112 -8.68 10.37 -1.02
N CYS A 113 -8.17 9.52 -0.12
CA CYS A 113 -7.80 8.14 -0.47
C CYS A 113 -9.03 7.29 -0.82
N ASN A 114 -10.15 7.50 -0.12
CA ASN A 114 -11.38 6.76 -0.33
C ASN A 114 -11.96 7.00 -1.72
N ASP A 115 -11.92 8.25 -2.18
CA ASP A 115 -12.42 8.64 -3.50
C ASP A 115 -11.54 8.11 -4.63
N LEU A 116 -10.21 8.16 -4.47
CA LEU A 116 -9.27 7.79 -5.52
C LEU A 116 -9.00 6.28 -5.62
N VAL A 117 -9.05 5.56 -4.51
CA VAL A 117 -8.56 4.17 -4.44
C VAL A 117 -9.69 3.20 -4.08
N TYR A 118 -10.52 3.55 -3.10
CA TYR A 118 -11.48 2.62 -2.49
C TYR A 118 -12.93 2.85 -2.95
N ASN A 119 -13.17 3.73 -3.92
CA ASN A 119 -14.50 4.04 -4.47
C ASN A 119 -15.56 4.33 -3.40
N GLY A 120 -15.20 5.07 -2.35
CA GLY A 120 -16.12 5.43 -1.27
C GLY A 120 -16.46 4.30 -0.28
N GLN A 121 -15.81 3.14 -0.37
CA GLN A 121 -16.14 1.97 0.46
C GLN A 121 -15.64 2.05 1.90
N LEU A 122 -14.68 2.93 2.20
CA LEU A 122 -14.23 3.18 3.56
C LEU A 122 -15.24 4.08 4.30
N ILE A 123 -15.45 3.78 5.58
CA ILE A 123 -16.29 4.51 6.52
C ILE A 123 -15.37 5.25 7.50
N PRO A 124 -15.22 6.57 7.38
CA PRO A 124 -14.44 7.37 8.32
C PRO A 124 -15.11 7.43 9.70
N LEU A 125 -14.39 7.04 10.75
CA LEU A 125 -14.91 6.99 12.12
C LEU A 125 -14.09 7.83 13.11
N ARG A 126 -13.04 8.51 12.67
CA ARG A 126 -12.27 9.43 13.52
C ARG A 126 -12.97 10.78 13.71
N GLY A 127 -13.79 11.21 12.74
CA GLY A 127 -14.46 12.50 12.73
C GLY A 127 -13.74 13.53 11.85
N SER A 128 -14.40 14.66 11.60
CA SER A 128 -13.79 15.80 10.93
C SER A 128 -12.71 16.42 11.81
N GLY A 129 -11.58 16.77 11.20
CA GLY A 129 -10.52 17.49 11.88
C GLY A 129 -10.98 18.85 12.41
N VAL A 130 -11.88 19.53 11.70
CA VAL A 130 -12.45 20.82 12.15
C VAL A 130 -13.11 20.70 13.52
N ASP A 131 -13.85 19.61 13.74
CA ASP A 131 -14.60 19.40 14.99
C ASP A 131 -13.80 18.69 16.08
N ASN A 132 -12.78 17.90 15.71
CA ASN A 132 -12.10 16.95 16.60
C ASN A 132 -10.59 17.19 16.75
N SER A 133 -10.06 18.29 16.21
CA SER A 133 -8.65 18.63 16.40
C SER A 133 -8.45 19.59 17.59
N PRO A 134 -7.29 19.55 18.26
CA PRO A 134 -6.90 20.57 19.21
C PRO A 134 -7.04 21.98 18.62
N GLU A 135 -7.47 22.94 19.45
CA GLU A 135 -7.72 24.33 19.01
C GLU A 135 -6.48 24.98 18.35
N CYS A 136 -5.27 24.60 18.79
CA CYS A 136 -4.01 25.06 18.17
C CYS A 136 -3.81 24.61 16.70
N LEU A 137 -4.60 23.65 16.21
CA LEU A 137 -4.64 23.22 14.81
C LEU A 137 -5.82 23.83 14.03
N SER A 138 -6.73 24.56 14.68
CA SER A 138 -7.91 25.13 14.03
C SER A 138 -7.57 26.12 12.92
N SER A 139 -6.38 26.73 12.97
CA SER A 139 -5.87 27.63 11.94
C SER A 139 -5.37 26.92 10.68
N TRP A 140 -5.20 25.59 10.71
CA TRP A 140 -4.64 24.82 9.61
C TRP A 140 -5.69 23.90 9.01
N SER A 141 -5.65 23.74 7.68
CA SER A 141 -6.42 22.68 7.04
C SER A 141 -5.82 21.33 7.39
N HIS A 142 -6.67 20.35 7.72
CA HIS A 142 -6.24 18.98 8.06
C HIS A 142 -5.69 18.20 6.87
N MET A 143 -5.87 18.73 5.66
CA MET A 143 -5.19 18.32 4.45
C MET A 143 -4.82 19.59 3.66
N GLY A 144 -3.60 19.66 3.14
CA GLY A 144 -3.12 20.84 2.42
C GLY A 144 -1.94 20.50 1.52
N TYR A 145 -1.73 21.33 0.50
CA TYR A 145 -0.61 21.24 -0.43
C TYR A 145 0.04 22.60 -0.58
N PHE A 146 1.37 22.65 -0.48
CA PHE A 146 2.15 23.85 -0.71
C PHE A 146 3.12 23.60 -1.86
N ASN A 147 2.95 24.35 -2.95
CA ASN A 147 3.76 24.18 -4.15
C ASN A 147 5.13 24.86 -3.96
N ILE A 148 6.20 24.07 -4.04
CA ILE A 148 7.57 24.58 -4.00
C ILE A 148 8.14 24.46 -5.41
N GLU A 149 8.24 25.59 -6.11
CA GLU A 149 8.78 25.60 -7.46
C GLU A 149 10.27 25.29 -7.44
N THR A 150 10.66 24.19 -8.07
CA THR A 150 12.07 23.78 -8.18
C THR A 150 12.38 23.42 -9.63
N ASP A 151 13.52 23.91 -10.14
CA ASP A 151 13.90 23.69 -11.54
C ASP A 151 14.30 22.24 -11.82
N ALA A 152 14.93 21.59 -10.84
CA ALA A 152 15.30 20.17 -10.90
C ALA A 152 15.65 19.61 -9.51
N SER A 153 15.45 18.30 -9.32
CA SER A 153 16.08 17.54 -8.24
C SER A 153 17.45 16.98 -8.66
N SER A 154 18.37 16.83 -7.71
CA SER A 154 19.71 16.26 -7.94
C SER A 154 19.77 14.78 -7.55
N LYS A 155 20.69 14.01 -8.15
CA LYS A 155 20.93 12.60 -7.78
C LYS A 155 22.03 12.51 -6.72
N THR A 156 21.80 11.67 -5.71
CA THR A 156 22.80 11.28 -4.71
C THR A 156 22.83 9.75 -4.63
N GLY A 157 23.89 9.13 -5.18
CA GLY A 157 23.94 7.69 -5.38
C GLY A 157 22.83 7.22 -6.32
N THR A 158 21.99 6.28 -5.86
CA THR A 158 20.82 5.76 -6.57
C THR A 158 19.52 6.53 -6.28
N SER A 159 19.56 7.50 -5.35
CA SER A 159 18.38 8.28 -4.92
C SER A 159 18.38 9.71 -5.47
N ARG A 160 17.29 10.44 -5.25
CA ARG A 160 17.13 11.85 -5.61
C ARG A 160 16.92 12.70 -4.36
N VAL A 161 17.40 13.93 -4.41
CA VAL A 161 17.24 14.91 -3.33
C VAL A 161 16.79 16.25 -3.90
N ASN A 162 15.99 16.99 -3.14
CA ASN A 162 15.58 18.35 -3.45
C ASN A 162 15.91 19.27 -2.28
N LYS A 163 16.98 20.06 -2.42
CA LYS A 163 17.47 20.92 -1.34
C LYS A 163 16.50 22.07 -1.05
N LYS A 164 15.82 22.60 -2.07
CA LYS A 164 14.88 23.72 -1.91
C LYS A 164 13.64 23.25 -1.14
N GLU A 165 13.06 22.12 -1.53
CA GLU A 165 11.95 21.50 -0.77
C GLU A 165 12.33 21.26 0.69
N ALA A 166 13.53 20.71 0.95
CA ALA A 166 13.99 20.45 2.30
C ALA A 166 14.13 21.74 3.14
N ILE A 167 14.64 22.83 2.56
CA ILE A 167 14.77 24.13 3.25
C ILE A 167 13.39 24.68 3.61
N GLU A 168 12.46 24.71 2.65
CA GLU A 168 11.09 25.22 2.87
C GLU A 168 10.35 24.41 3.94
N ILE A 169 10.51 23.08 3.96
CA ILE A 169 9.95 22.22 5.02
C ILE A 169 10.52 22.63 6.39
N VAL A 170 11.83 22.84 6.49
CA VAL A 170 12.47 23.24 7.75
C VAL A 170 12.03 24.64 8.18
N GLU A 171 11.97 25.60 7.26
CA GLU A 171 11.51 26.95 7.53
C GLU A 171 10.05 26.97 8.01
N TRP A 172 9.18 26.19 7.36
CA TRP A 172 7.79 26.02 7.78
C TRP A 172 7.70 25.39 9.18
N LEU A 173 8.49 24.35 9.47
CA LEU A 173 8.52 23.72 10.79
C LEU A 173 9.00 24.67 11.88
N LEU A 174 10.05 25.45 11.62
CA LEU A 174 10.59 26.42 12.58
C LEU A 174 9.61 27.56 12.85
N TYR A 175 8.97 28.09 11.81
CA TYR A 175 7.95 29.12 11.92
C TYR A 175 6.76 28.66 12.77
N ASN A 176 6.31 27.41 12.57
CA ASN A 176 5.14 26.85 13.26
C ASN A 176 5.49 26.11 14.57
N LEU A 177 6.77 26.01 14.93
CA LEU A 177 7.24 25.26 16.09
C LEU A 177 6.53 25.62 17.40
N PRO A 178 6.21 26.90 17.71
CA PRO A 178 5.48 27.24 18.93
C PRO A 178 4.09 26.58 19.00
N ASN A 179 3.36 26.57 17.88
CA ASN A 179 2.03 25.95 17.79
C ASN A 179 2.15 24.42 17.85
N ILE A 180 3.13 23.83 17.17
CA ILE A 180 3.37 22.38 17.20
C ILE A 180 3.71 21.90 18.62
N LYS A 181 4.54 22.63 19.35
CA LYS A 181 4.88 22.28 20.74
C LYS A 181 3.70 22.38 21.70
N SER A 182 2.67 23.17 21.40
CA SER A 182 1.46 23.22 22.22
C SER A 182 0.55 22.00 22.07
N LEU A 183 0.87 21.06 21.16
CA LEU A 183 0.15 19.79 20.97
C LEU A 183 0.58 18.67 21.92
N SER A 184 1.78 18.77 22.51
CA SER A 184 2.35 17.76 23.41
C SER A 184 2.01 18.06 24.87
#